data_AF-A0A838Y805-F1
#
_entry.id   AF-A0A838Y805-F1
#
_cell.length_a   1.000
_cell.length_b   1.000
_cell.length_c   1.000
_cell.angle_alpha   90.00
_cell.angle_beta   90.00
_cell.angle_gamma   90.00
#
_symmetry.space_group_name_H-M   'P 1'
#
loop_
_entity.id
_entity.type
_entity.pdbx_description
1 polymer ?
#
loop_
_entity_poly.entity_id
_entity_poly.type
_entity_poly.pdbx_seq_one_letter_code
_entity_poly.pdbx_strand_id
1 'polypeptide(L)'
;TDIGKLHKPEYFIENINNGNNPHDELTPTMSALVIIAHVKEGVDMALKKRLNSQIVDVIEQHHGNSMISFFYHRALEQQNEVRERVENGEANEDDIPEVSENNFRYPGPLPQFKESGIISLADAIESASRTLQKPTPGKITQLVDEIVNSRILDGQLKDCDLTLKEITLISDSFKTTLRSMFHNRITYPKDETELELNGSRKNKDKSRSGTNENGS
;
A
#
# COMPACT_ATOMS: atom_id res chain seq x y z
N THR A 1 2.68 -6.82 -11.09
CA THR A 1 3.52 -7.53 -10.10
C THR A 1 2.75 -8.69 -9.52
N ASP A 2 1.52 -8.48 -9.07
CA ASP A 2 0.84 -9.42 -8.17
C ASP A 2 0.00 -10.52 -8.85
N ILE A 3 0.26 -10.83 -10.12
CA ILE A 3 -0.60 -11.76 -10.87
C ILE A 3 -0.66 -13.15 -10.22
N GLY A 4 0.40 -13.57 -9.53
CA GLY A 4 0.43 -14.85 -8.82
C GLY A 4 -0.52 -14.96 -7.62
N LYS A 5 -1.04 -13.83 -7.10
CA LYS A 5 -2.09 -13.85 -6.07
C LYS A 5 -3.37 -14.55 -6.54
N LEU A 6 -3.59 -14.62 -7.86
CA LEU A 6 -4.72 -15.35 -8.46
C LEU A 6 -4.71 -16.86 -8.18
N HIS A 7 -3.58 -17.44 -7.76
CA HIS A 7 -3.51 -18.85 -7.40
C HIS A 7 -4.23 -19.15 -6.08
N LYS A 8 -4.18 -18.22 -5.11
CA LYS A 8 -4.79 -18.33 -3.77
C LYS A 8 -5.35 -16.97 -3.31
N PRO A 9 -6.34 -16.42 -4.03
CA PRO A 9 -6.79 -15.05 -3.82
C PRO A 9 -7.29 -14.78 -2.39
N GLU A 10 -7.90 -15.77 -1.75
CA GLU A 10 -8.48 -15.69 -0.40
C GLU A 10 -7.47 -15.41 0.72
N TYR A 11 -6.16 -15.60 0.46
CA TYR A 11 -5.08 -15.30 1.41
C TYR A 11 -4.53 -13.87 1.30
N PHE A 12 -5.13 -13.01 0.47
CA PHE A 12 -4.67 -11.63 0.31
C PHE A 12 -5.72 -10.65 0.79
N ILE A 13 -5.32 -9.70 1.64
CA ILE A 13 -6.21 -8.82 2.38
C ILE A 13 -7.16 -8.03 1.49
N GLU A 14 -6.74 -7.67 0.28
CA GLU A 14 -7.58 -6.99 -0.72
C GLU A 14 -8.77 -7.83 -1.22
N ASN A 15 -8.73 -9.14 -1.02
CA ASN A 15 -9.78 -10.09 -1.42
C ASN A 15 -10.55 -10.66 -0.21
N ILE A 16 -10.11 -10.35 1.01
CA ILE A 16 -10.81 -10.77 2.24
C ILE A 16 -11.99 -9.81 2.45
N ASN A 17 -13.19 -10.27 2.11
CA ASN A 17 -14.44 -9.61 2.49
C ASN A 17 -14.78 -9.97 3.94
N ASN A 18 -15.36 -9.04 4.73
CA ASN A 18 -15.79 -9.10 6.16
C ASN A 18 -16.24 -10.49 6.71
N GLY A 19 -15.33 -11.46 6.72
CA GLY A 19 -15.59 -12.88 6.93
C GLY A 19 -14.33 -13.56 7.49
N ASN A 20 -14.23 -14.87 7.34
CA ASN A 20 -13.12 -15.65 7.91
C ASN A 20 -11.78 -15.33 7.22
N ASN A 21 -10.76 -14.96 7.99
CA ASN A 21 -9.40 -14.76 7.47
C ASN A 21 -8.65 -16.10 7.56
N PRO A 22 -8.25 -16.72 6.42
CA PRO A 22 -7.62 -18.03 6.45
C PRO A 22 -6.26 -18.04 7.17
N HIS A 23 -5.64 -16.88 7.38
CA HIS A 23 -4.43 -16.75 8.20
C HIS A 23 -4.65 -16.95 9.69
N ASP A 24 -5.90 -16.98 10.17
CA ASP A 24 -6.21 -17.23 11.58
C ASP A 24 -6.02 -18.71 11.94
N GLU A 25 -6.13 -19.61 10.96
CA GLU A 25 -5.97 -21.06 11.10
C GLU A 25 -4.53 -21.55 10.80
N LEU A 26 -3.64 -20.64 10.40
CA LEU A 26 -2.26 -20.96 10.03
C LEU A 26 -1.25 -20.46 11.06
N THR A 27 -0.12 -21.17 11.16
CA THR A 27 1.04 -20.61 11.85
C THR A 27 1.57 -19.38 11.09
N PRO A 28 2.25 -18.44 11.76
CA PRO A 28 2.81 -17.27 11.08
C PRO A 28 3.78 -17.65 9.96
N THR A 29 4.59 -18.69 10.15
CA THR A 29 5.51 -19.21 9.13
C THR A 29 4.75 -19.76 7.92
N MET A 30 3.68 -20.53 8.13
CA MET A 30 2.85 -21.01 7.02
C MET A 30 2.20 -19.86 6.24
N SER A 31 1.71 -18.85 6.96
CA SER A 31 1.15 -17.65 6.36
C SER A 31 2.18 -16.89 5.51
N ALA A 32 3.40 -16.72 6.03
CA ALA A 32 4.50 -16.11 5.29
C ALA A 32 4.83 -16.92 4.02
N LEU A 33 4.90 -18.24 4.10
CA LEU A 33 5.15 -19.10 2.93
C LEU A 33 4.08 -18.95 1.85
N VAL A 34 2.80 -18.88 2.23
CA VAL A 34 1.71 -18.66 1.28
C VAL A 34 1.84 -17.31 0.59
N ILE A 35 2.17 -16.26 1.35
CA ILE A 35 2.37 -14.92 0.80
C ILE A 35 3.60 -14.92 -0.12
N ILE A 36 4.75 -15.45 0.29
CA ILE A 36 5.97 -15.49 -0.53
C ILE A 36 5.72 -16.21 -1.87
N ALA A 37 4.93 -17.28 -1.85
CA ALA A 37 4.68 -18.11 -3.04
C ALA A 37 4.06 -17.33 -4.21
N HIS A 38 3.33 -16.23 -3.97
CA HIS A 38 2.69 -15.47 -5.05
C HIS A 38 3.69 -14.92 -6.08
N VAL A 39 4.93 -14.64 -5.65
CA VAL A 39 5.98 -14.16 -6.55
C VAL A 39 6.34 -15.25 -7.56
N LYS A 40 6.64 -16.46 -7.06
CA LYS A 40 6.97 -17.62 -7.90
C LYS A 40 5.82 -18.00 -8.83
N GLU A 41 4.60 -18.05 -8.31
CA GLU A 41 3.40 -18.32 -9.12
C GLU A 41 3.22 -17.24 -10.20
N GLY A 42 3.49 -15.97 -9.87
CA GLY A 42 3.42 -14.87 -10.81
C GLY A 42 4.42 -15.01 -11.97
N VAL A 43 5.67 -15.37 -11.64
CA VAL A 43 6.74 -15.66 -12.62
C VAL A 43 6.34 -16.83 -13.52
N ASP A 44 5.91 -17.93 -12.93
CA ASP A 44 5.50 -19.14 -13.68
C ASP A 44 4.36 -18.83 -14.66
N MET A 45 3.37 -18.05 -14.24
CA MET A 45 2.27 -17.62 -15.11
C MET A 45 2.73 -16.69 -16.23
N ALA A 46 3.60 -15.71 -15.92
CA ALA A 46 4.13 -14.78 -16.90
C ALA A 46 4.94 -15.50 -17.98
N LEU A 47 5.77 -16.48 -17.60
CA LEU A 47 6.54 -17.33 -18.50
C LEU A 47 5.62 -18.20 -19.38
N LYS A 48 4.61 -18.85 -18.79
CA LYS A 48 3.61 -19.65 -19.54
C LYS A 48 2.89 -18.80 -20.59
N LYS A 49 2.65 -17.52 -20.30
CA LYS A 49 2.02 -16.55 -21.23
C LYS A 49 3.01 -15.86 -22.16
N ARG A 50 4.31 -16.20 -22.08
CA ARG A 50 5.39 -15.63 -22.91
C ARG A 50 5.45 -14.11 -22.82
N LEU A 51 5.26 -13.56 -21.62
CA LEU A 51 5.47 -12.13 -21.37
C LEU A 51 6.95 -11.78 -21.54
N ASN A 52 7.23 -10.51 -21.84
CA ASN A 52 8.59 -9.98 -21.94
C ASN A 52 9.36 -10.21 -20.63
N SER A 53 10.66 -10.54 -20.72
CA SER A 53 11.53 -10.74 -19.56
C SER A 53 11.47 -9.58 -18.58
N GLN A 54 11.41 -8.33 -19.04
CA GLN A 54 11.32 -7.17 -18.15
C GLN A 54 10.07 -7.19 -17.25
N ILE A 55 8.95 -7.75 -17.73
CA ILE A 55 7.74 -7.91 -16.92
C ILE A 55 7.92 -9.03 -15.90
N VAL A 56 8.55 -10.14 -16.31
CA VAL A 56 8.88 -11.26 -15.43
C VAL A 56 9.81 -10.79 -14.31
N ASP A 57 10.83 -10.02 -14.66
CA ASP A 57 11.80 -9.44 -13.73
C ASP A 57 11.12 -8.55 -12.70
N VAL A 58 10.19 -7.67 -13.13
CA VAL A 58 9.40 -6.84 -12.22
C VAL A 58 8.52 -7.68 -11.28
N ILE A 59 7.91 -8.76 -11.78
CA ILE A 59 7.12 -9.67 -10.93
C ILE A 59 8.03 -10.35 -9.90
N GLU A 60 9.22 -10.76 -10.27
CA GLU A 60 10.15 -11.42 -9.34
C GLU A 60 10.72 -10.44 -8.30
N GLN A 61 11.05 -9.22 -8.72
CA GLN A 61 11.86 -8.27 -7.94
C GLN A 61 11.07 -7.29 -7.07
N HIS A 62 9.77 -7.09 -7.30
CA HIS A 62 9.03 -5.96 -6.69
C HIS A 62 9.04 -5.95 -5.15
N HIS A 63 9.19 -7.11 -4.50
CA HIS A 63 9.35 -7.17 -3.04
C HIS A 63 10.80 -7.22 -2.57
N GLY A 64 11.77 -7.41 -3.47
CA GLY A 64 13.17 -7.64 -3.12
C GLY A 64 13.31 -8.77 -2.11
N ASN A 65 14.05 -8.53 -1.03
CA ASN A 65 14.15 -9.43 0.12
C ASN A 65 13.48 -8.84 1.38
N SER A 66 12.45 -8.03 1.17
CA SER A 66 11.75 -7.36 2.27
C SER A 66 11.11 -8.34 3.25
N MET A 67 10.97 -7.89 4.49
CA MET A 67 10.38 -8.66 5.58
C MET A 67 8.85 -8.61 5.52
N ILE A 68 8.21 -9.77 5.70
CA ILE A 68 6.78 -9.88 5.96
C ILE A 68 6.55 -9.62 7.46
N SER A 69 6.65 -8.35 7.83
CA SER A 69 6.78 -7.89 9.22
C SER A 69 5.64 -8.34 10.13
N PHE A 70 4.39 -8.34 9.64
CA PHE A 70 3.23 -8.74 10.43
C PHE A 70 3.36 -10.18 10.95
N PHE A 71 3.67 -11.13 10.07
CA PHE A 71 3.81 -12.53 10.46
C PHE A 71 5.11 -12.79 11.22
N TYR A 72 6.17 -12.03 10.95
CA TYR A 72 7.39 -12.09 11.76
C TYR A 72 7.13 -11.66 13.22
N HIS A 73 6.46 -10.52 13.43
CA HIS A 73 6.12 -10.05 14.77
C HIS A 73 5.16 -11.02 15.49
N ARG A 74 4.14 -11.53 14.78
CA ARG A 74 3.23 -12.54 15.34
C ARG A 74 3.99 -13.81 15.76
N ALA A 75 5.03 -14.21 15.02
CA ALA A 75 5.87 -15.34 15.40
C ALA A 75 6.70 -15.06 16.67
N LEU A 76 7.25 -13.84 16.80
CA LEU A 76 7.97 -13.42 18.00
C LEU A 76 7.05 -13.34 19.22
N GLU A 77 5.83 -12.84 19.05
CA GLU A 77 4.80 -12.81 20.10
C GLU A 77 4.49 -14.23 20.59
N GLN A 78 4.21 -15.16 19.67
CA GLN A 78 3.98 -16.57 20.01
C GLN A 78 5.19 -17.21 20.72
N GLN A 79 6.41 -16.89 20.29
CA GLN A 79 7.62 -17.36 20.95
C GLN A 79 7.70 -16.85 22.39
N ASN A 80 7.36 -15.58 22.64
CA ASN A 80 7.38 -14.99 23.97
C ASN A 80 6.27 -15.57 24.87
N GLU A 81 5.06 -15.77 24.35
CA GLU A 81 3.95 -16.41 25.08
C GLU A 81 4.33 -17.81 25.56
N VAL A 82 5.01 -18.61 24.71
CA VAL A 82 5.47 -19.94 25.11
C VAL A 82 6.60 -19.85 26.13
N ARG A 83 7.54 -18.90 26.00
CA ARG A 83 8.59 -18.66 27.01
C ARG A 83 8.01 -18.35 28.38
N GLU A 84 7.01 -17.48 28.46
CA GLU A 84 6.33 -17.17 29.73
C GLU A 84 5.65 -18.41 30.34
N ARG A 85 5.06 -19.26 29.51
CA ARG A 85 4.49 -20.55 29.97
C ARG A 85 5.56 -21.51 30.48
N VAL A 86 6.74 -21.54 29.87
CA VAL A 86 7.88 -22.33 30.37
C VAL A 86 8.34 -21.82 31.74
N GLU A 87 8.46 -20.50 31.90
CA GLU A 87 8.82 -19.87 33.20
C GLU A 87 7.80 -20.19 34.30
N ASN A 88 6.52 -20.30 33.94
CA ASN A 88 5.43 -20.65 34.84
C ASN A 88 5.26 -22.18 35.06
N GLY A 89 6.06 -23.01 34.39
CA GLY A 89 5.99 -24.48 34.48
C GLY A 89 4.80 -25.11 33.74
N GLU A 90 4.20 -24.40 32.78
CA GLU A 90 3.04 -24.81 31.98
C GLU A 90 3.40 -25.32 30.57
N ALA A 91 4.69 -25.30 30.23
CA ALA A 91 5.27 -25.78 28.97
C ALA A 91 6.73 -26.21 29.18
N ASN A 92 7.32 -26.91 28.20
CA ASN A 92 8.74 -27.29 28.21
C ASN A 92 9.56 -26.37 27.30
N GLU A 93 10.88 -26.30 27.52
CA GLU A 93 11.78 -25.53 26.65
C GLU A 93 11.70 -25.98 25.18
N ASP A 94 11.48 -27.28 24.94
CA ASP A 94 11.32 -27.86 23.60
C ASP A 94 10.05 -27.38 22.86
N ASP A 95 9.09 -26.79 23.58
CA ASP A 95 7.86 -26.25 23.00
C ASP A 95 8.06 -24.83 22.42
N ILE A 96 9.18 -24.16 22.73
CA ILE A 96 9.46 -22.79 22.28
C ILE A 96 9.71 -22.79 20.76
N PRO A 97 8.87 -22.11 19.95
CA PRO A 97 9.04 -22.11 18.52
C PRO A 97 10.32 -21.36 18.11
N GLU A 98 11.09 -21.94 17.19
CA GLU A 98 12.22 -21.25 16.56
C GLU A 98 11.72 -20.20 15.57
N VAL A 99 12.18 -18.96 15.71
CA VAL A 99 11.82 -17.86 14.81
C VAL A 99 13.08 -17.39 14.09
N SER A 100 13.16 -17.70 12.80
CA SER A 100 14.24 -17.26 11.91
C SER A 100 13.73 -16.19 10.96
N GLU A 101 14.40 -15.03 10.90
CA GLU A 101 14.07 -13.93 9.98
C GLU A 101 13.96 -14.38 8.52
N ASN A 102 14.80 -15.34 8.11
CA ASN A 102 14.83 -15.83 6.72
C ASN A 102 13.51 -16.49 6.30
N ASN A 103 12.74 -17.04 7.25
CA ASN A 103 11.45 -17.65 6.96
C ASN A 103 10.36 -16.61 6.62
N PHE A 104 10.63 -15.32 6.87
CA PHE A 104 9.70 -14.22 6.68
C PHE A 104 10.19 -13.19 5.68
N ARG A 105 11.34 -13.43 5.03
CA ARG A 105 11.84 -12.57 3.95
C ARG A 105 11.52 -13.17 2.60
N TYR A 106 11.18 -12.30 1.65
CA TYR A 106 11.14 -12.69 0.25
C TYR A 106 12.54 -13.16 -0.21
N PRO A 107 12.63 -14.13 -1.12
CA PRO A 107 13.92 -14.67 -1.56
C PRO A 107 14.72 -13.70 -2.44
N GLY A 108 14.10 -12.62 -2.93
CA GLY A 108 14.69 -11.74 -3.93
C GLY A 108 14.58 -12.28 -5.36
N PRO A 109 15.39 -11.75 -6.30
CA PRO A 109 16.45 -10.77 -6.08
C PRO A 109 15.93 -9.36 -5.76
N LEU A 110 16.82 -8.46 -5.32
CA LEU A 110 16.48 -7.04 -5.21
C LEU A 110 16.13 -6.45 -6.58
N PRO A 111 15.41 -5.32 -6.64
CA PRO A 111 15.28 -4.53 -7.87
C PRO A 111 16.64 -4.31 -8.54
N GLN A 112 16.77 -4.72 -9.80
CA GLN A 112 18.03 -4.67 -10.55
C GLN A 112 18.14 -3.47 -11.51
N PHE A 113 17.04 -2.73 -11.70
CA PHE A 113 16.97 -1.57 -12.59
C PHE A 113 15.98 -0.54 -12.06
N LYS A 114 16.11 0.70 -12.55
CA LYS A 114 15.40 1.87 -11.99
C LYS A 114 13.89 1.68 -11.95
N GLU A 115 13.30 1.18 -13.04
CA GLU A 115 11.87 0.96 -13.16
C GLU A 115 11.38 -0.08 -12.15
N SER A 116 12.14 -1.17 -11.93
CA SER A 116 11.83 -2.16 -10.90
C SER A 116 11.88 -1.55 -9.49
N GLY A 117 12.86 -0.69 -9.22
CA GLY A 117 12.96 0.04 -7.95
C GLY A 117 11.77 1.00 -7.73
N ILE A 118 11.36 1.73 -8.77
CA ILE A 118 10.18 2.61 -8.73
C ILE A 118 8.91 1.78 -8.45
N ILE A 119 8.74 0.64 -9.11
CA ILE A 119 7.59 -0.24 -8.91
C ILE A 119 7.58 -0.82 -7.49
N SER A 120 8.72 -1.24 -6.97
CA SER A 120 8.86 -1.71 -5.59
C SER A 120 8.44 -0.66 -4.56
N LEU A 121 8.86 0.60 -4.75
CA LEU A 121 8.43 1.71 -3.91
C LEU A 121 6.93 1.99 -4.04
N ALA A 122 6.43 2.00 -5.27
CA ALA A 122 5.02 2.25 -5.55
C ALA A 122 4.13 1.21 -4.85
N ASP A 123 4.47 -0.08 -4.96
CA ASP A 123 3.73 -1.18 -4.35
C ASP A 123 3.66 -1.05 -2.82
N ALA A 124 4.80 -0.78 -2.18
CA ALA A 124 4.87 -0.60 -0.73
C ALA A 124 4.05 0.60 -0.26
N ILE A 125 4.14 1.72 -0.97
CA ILE A 125 3.41 2.95 -0.65
C ILE A 125 1.90 2.76 -0.88
N GLU A 126 1.51 2.14 -1.98
CA GLU A 126 0.12 1.85 -2.33
C GLU A 126 -0.53 0.99 -1.24
N SER A 127 0.11 -0.13 -0.91
CA SER A 127 -0.34 -1.07 0.13
C SER A 127 -0.52 -0.38 1.48
N ALA A 128 0.48 0.38 1.92
CA ALA A 128 0.40 1.08 3.21
C ALA A 128 -0.66 2.19 3.20
N SER A 129 -0.82 2.90 2.08
CA SER A 129 -1.78 4.00 1.97
C SER A 129 -3.24 3.56 2.14
N ARG A 130 -3.57 2.29 1.83
CA ARG A 130 -4.92 1.73 2.03
C ARG A 130 -5.36 1.73 3.49
N THR A 131 -4.41 1.69 4.41
CA THR A 131 -4.66 1.66 5.86
C THR A 131 -4.79 3.07 6.48
N LEU A 132 -4.49 4.13 5.72
CA LEU A 132 -4.57 5.50 6.22
C LEU A 132 -6.01 5.92 6.54
N GLN A 133 -6.30 6.02 7.84
CA GLN A 133 -7.52 6.65 8.30
C GLN A 133 -7.39 8.18 8.27
N LYS A 134 -8.33 8.85 7.58
CA LYS A 134 -8.36 10.32 7.41
C LYS A 134 -7.04 10.86 6.83
N PRO A 135 -6.79 10.63 5.54
CA PRO A 135 -5.52 10.98 4.88
C PRO A 135 -5.39 12.50 4.71
N THR A 136 -4.66 13.15 5.63
CA THR A 136 -4.27 14.56 5.49
C THR A 136 -3.00 14.70 4.67
N PRO A 137 -2.72 15.86 4.04
CA PRO A 137 -1.47 16.07 3.29
C PRO A 137 -0.21 15.79 4.12
N GLY A 138 -0.21 16.12 5.41
CA GLY A 138 0.88 15.82 6.34
C GLY A 138 1.08 14.32 6.56
N LYS A 139 0.00 13.58 6.84
CA LYS A 139 0.05 12.11 7.03
C LYS A 139 0.51 11.37 5.77
N ILE A 140 0.06 11.81 4.60
CA ILE A 140 0.51 11.23 3.31
C ILE A 140 2.01 11.44 3.13
N THR A 141 2.50 12.65 3.42
CA THR A 141 3.92 12.99 3.30
C THR A 141 4.76 12.12 4.23
N GLN A 142 4.36 12.06 5.50
CA GLN A 142 5.01 11.23 6.51
C GLN A 142 5.05 9.76 6.09
N LEU A 143 3.93 9.20 5.65
CA LEU A 143 3.87 7.80 5.21
C LEU A 143 4.86 7.51 4.08
N VAL A 144 4.86 8.34 3.04
CA VAL A 144 5.75 8.15 1.89
C VAL A 144 7.21 8.26 2.32
N ASP A 145 7.55 9.26 3.13
CA ASP A 145 8.93 9.48 3.60
C ASP A 145 9.41 8.34 4.51
N GLU A 146 8.56 7.84 5.41
CA GLU A 146 8.88 6.70 6.27
C GLU A 146 9.16 5.43 5.45
N ILE A 147 8.32 5.13 4.46
CA ILE A 147 8.49 3.94 3.61
C ILE A 147 9.75 4.05 2.75
N VAL A 148 9.96 5.19 2.09
CA VAL A 148 11.15 5.41 1.25
C VAL A 148 12.42 5.30 2.10
N ASN A 149 12.46 5.95 3.26
CA ASN A 149 13.62 5.87 4.16
C ASN A 149 13.85 4.44 4.68
N SER A 150 12.78 3.72 5.06
CA SER A 150 12.88 2.33 5.49
C SER A 150 13.47 1.44 4.39
N ARG A 151 13.04 1.61 3.14
CA ARG A 151 13.57 0.85 1.99
C ARG A 151 15.04 1.16 1.70
N ILE A 152 15.46 2.41 1.88
CA ILE A 152 16.87 2.80 1.77
C ILE A 152 17.70 2.14 2.88
N LEU A 153 17.24 2.23 4.13
CA LEU A 153 17.96 1.69 5.29
C LEU A 153 18.06 0.16 5.27
N ASP A 154 17.02 -0.53 4.77
CA ASP A 154 17.01 -1.99 4.58
C ASP A 154 17.78 -2.42 3.31
N GLY A 155 18.36 -1.47 2.57
CA GLY A 155 19.18 -1.74 1.38
C GLY A 155 18.41 -2.26 0.17
N GLN A 156 17.09 -2.07 0.12
CA GLN A 156 16.21 -2.62 -0.93
C GLN A 156 16.48 -2.04 -2.32
N LEU A 157 17.09 -0.86 -2.40
CA LEU A 157 17.36 -0.16 -3.66
C LEU A 157 18.83 -0.25 -4.09
N LYS A 158 19.66 -1.03 -3.40
CA LYS A 158 21.12 -1.01 -3.58
C LYS A 158 21.59 -1.54 -4.95
N ASP A 159 20.80 -2.39 -5.60
CA ASP A 159 21.13 -3.04 -6.86
C ASP A 159 20.40 -2.40 -8.07
N CYS A 160 19.56 -1.40 -7.85
CA CYS A 160 18.98 -0.58 -8.92
C CYS A 160 19.64 0.80 -8.87
N ASP A 161 20.19 1.29 -9.98
CA ASP A 161 20.99 2.53 -10.09
C ASP A 161 20.21 3.85 -9.82
N LEU A 162 19.22 3.84 -8.93
CA LEU A 162 18.48 5.01 -8.47
C LEU A 162 19.37 5.90 -7.61
N THR A 163 19.59 7.11 -8.09
CA THR A 163 20.29 8.15 -7.33
C THR A 163 19.39 8.74 -6.24
N LEU A 164 19.97 9.29 -5.18
CA LEU A 164 19.20 10.01 -4.15
C LEU A 164 18.33 11.13 -4.74
N LYS A 165 18.82 11.83 -5.76
CA LYS A 165 18.06 12.86 -6.48
C LYS A 165 16.81 12.28 -7.16
N GLU A 166 16.93 11.13 -7.81
CA GLU A 166 15.79 10.45 -8.43
C GLU A 166 14.81 9.96 -7.37
N ILE A 167 15.31 9.38 -6.26
CA ILE A 167 14.46 8.92 -5.15
C ILE A 167 13.64 10.08 -4.56
N THR A 168 14.25 11.26 -4.37
CA THR A 168 13.52 12.45 -3.92
C THR A 168 12.41 12.84 -4.91
N LEU A 169 12.71 12.87 -6.21
CA LEU A 169 11.74 13.19 -7.25
C LEU A 169 10.58 12.17 -7.28
N ILE A 170 10.91 10.89 -7.16
CA ILE A 170 9.94 9.79 -7.10
C ILE A 170 9.03 9.94 -5.87
N SER A 171 9.62 10.19 -4.69
CA SER A 171 8.89 10.42 -3.43
C SER A 171 7.90 11.59 -3.55
N ASP A 172 8.34 12.72 -4.11
CA ASP A 172 7.46 13.89 -4.30
C ASP A 172 6.33 13.63 -5.30
N SER A 173 6.60 12.82 -6.33
CA SER A 173 5.58 12.37 -7.28
C SER A 173 4.52 11.48 -6.63
N PHE A 174 4.93 10.53 -5.77
CA PHE A 174 4.00 9.70 -5.00
C PHE A 174 3.15 10.52 -4.04
N LYS A 175 3.75 11.46 -3.30
CA LYS A 175 3.02 12.38 -2.40
C LYS A 175 1.95 13.17 -3.15
N THR A 176 2.31 13.71 -4.31
CA THR A 176 1.38 14.48 -5.15
C THR A 176 0.23 13.61 -5.64
N THR A 177 0.55 12.44 -6.18
CA THR A 177 -0.44 11.48 -6.70
C THR A 177 -1.42 11.02 -5.61
N LEU A 178 -0.90 10.61 -4.44
CA LEU A 178 -1.74 10.18 -3.33
C LEU A 178 -2.63 11.30 -2.79
N ARG A 179 -2.11 12.54 -2.67
CA ARG A 179 -2.93 13.70 -2.28
C ARG A 179 -4.11 13.87 -3.23
N SER A 180 -3.88 13.84 -4.54
CA SER A 180 -4.95 13.95 -5.54
C SER A 180 -5.96 12.79 -5.43
N MET A 181 -5.49 11.55 -5.26
CA MET A 181 -6.36 10.38 -5.11
C MET A 181 -7.25 10.46 -3.87
N PHE A 182 -6.70 10.89 -2.73
CA PHE A 182 -7.46 10.98 -1.47
C PHE A 182 -8.33 12.23 -1.36
N HIS A 183 -7.95 13.34 -1.99
CA HIS A 183 -8.83 14.51 -2.09
C HIS A 183 -10.12 14.20 -2.87
N ASN A 184 -10.05 13.39 -3.93
CA ASN A 184 -11.24 12.95 -4.66
C ASN A 184 -12.17 12.06 -3.81
N ARG A 185 -11.62 11.30 -2.86
CA ARG A 185 -12.41 10.48 -1.92
C ARG A 185 -13.09 11.32 -0.83
N ILE A 186 -12.49 12.44 -0.44
CA ILE A 186 -13.02 13.38 0.54
C ILE A 186 -13.62 14.55 -0.24
N THR A 187 -14.72 14.30 -0.97
CA THR A 187 -15.48 15.41 -1.54
C THR A 187 -16.01 16.24 -0.37
N TYR A 188 -15.47 17.45 -0.19
CA TYR A 188 -16.07 18.42 0.71
C TYR A 188 -17.50 18.72 0.22
N PRO A 189 -18.50 18.84 1.12
CA PRO A 189 -19.77 19.43 0.72
C PRO A 189 -19.43 20.77 0.08
N LYS A 190 -19.82 20.94 -1.20
CA LYS A 190 -19.65 22.22 -1.89
C LYS A 190 -20.33 23.26 -1.00
N ASP A 191 -19.56 24.24 -0.54
CA ASP A 191 -20.13 25.39 0.17
C ASP A 191 -21.27 25.94 -0.70
N GLU A 192 -22.51 25.79 -0.25
CA GLU A 192 -23.70 26.32 -0.92
C GLU A 192 -23.74 27.86 -0.91
N THR A 193 -22.69 28.52 -0.41
CA THR A 193 -22.64 29.97 -0.22
C THR A 193 -22.19 30.77 -1.44
N GLU A 194 -21.75 30.15 -2.54
CA GLU A 194 -21.41 30.91 -3.77
C GLU A 194 -22.57 31.09 -4.77
N LEU A 195 -23.70 30.39 -4.60
CA LEU A 195 -24.85 30.53 -5.51
C LEU A 195 -25.84 31.64 -5.11
N GLU A 196 -25.84 32.09 -3.86
CA GLU A 196 -26.79 33.13 -3.41
C GLU A 196 -26.32 34.57 -3.70
N LEU A 197 -25.00 34.82 -3.80
CA LEU A 197 -24.47 36.17 -4.04
C LEU A 197 -24.62 36.66 -5.49
N ASN A 198 -24.77 35.74 -6.45
CA ASN A 198 -24.99 36.08 -7.87
C ASN A 198 -26.48 36.15 -8.25
N GLY A 199 -27.39 35.59 -7.45
CA GLY A 199 -28.84 35.66 -7.67
C GLY A 199 -29.46 37.02 -7.31
N SER A 200 -28.93 37.70 -6.29
CA SER A 200 -29.51 38.96 -5.80
C SER A 200 -29.14 40.21 -6.61
N ARG A 201 -28.13 40.14 -7.51
CA ARG A 201 -27.78 41.28 -8.38
C ARG A 201 -28.61 41.36 -9.66
N LYS A 202 -29.27 40.29 -10.10
CA LYS A 202 -30.06 40.29 -11.35
C LYS A 202 -31.52 40.73 -11.19
N ASN A 203 -32.02 40.89 -9.96
CA ASN A 203 -33.44 41.18 -9.72
C ASN A 203 -33.77 42.61 -9.26
N LYS A 204 -32.78 43.51 -9.16
CA LYS A 204 -33.02 44.92 -8.82
C LYS A 204 -33.06 45.87 -10.02
N ASP A 205 -32.71 45.42 -11.23
CA ASP A 205 -32.65 46.27 -12.43
C ASP A 205 -33.85 46.12 -13.39
N LYS A 206 -34.81 45.24 -13.08
CA LYS A 206 -36.01 45.02 -13.91
C LYS A 206 -37.29 45.72 -13.43
N SER A 207 -37.24 46.51 -12.35
CA SER A 207 -38.43 47.18 -11.78
C SER A 207 -38.47 48.72 -11.96
N ARG A 208 -37.66 49.30 -12.85
CA ARG A 208 -37.69 50.74 -13.17
C ARG A 208 -37.52 51.00 -14.67
N SER A 209 -38.48 50.58 -15.48
CA SER A 209 -38.64 51.05 -16.86
C SER A 209 -39.99 50.58 -17.42
N GLY A 210 -41.03 51.39 -17.28
CA GLY A 210 -42.32 51.11 -17.91
C GLY A 210 -43.49 51.90 -17.31
N THR A 211 -43.48 53.23 -17.42
CA THR A 211 -44.71 54.03 -17.32
C THR A 211 -44.76 55.03 -18.45
N ASN A 212 -45.96 55.09 -19.05
CA ASN A 212 -46.51 56.04 -20.03
C ASN A 212 -46.32 55.69 -21.50
N GLU A 213 -47.40 55.22 -22.14
CA GLU A 213 -48.13 56.00 -23.15
C GLU A 213 -49.51 55.39 -23.50
N ASN A 214 -50.45 56.30 -23.82
CA ASN A 214 -51.80 56.16 -24.39
C ASN A 214 -52.95 55.79 -23.42
N GLY A 215 -54.03 56.55 -23.24
CA GLY A 215 -54.61 57.62 -24.05
C GLY A 215 -56.05 57.24 -24.44
N SER A 216 -57.05 57.71 -23.69
CA SER A 216 -58.43 58.09 -24.07
C SER A 216 -59.26 58.34 -22.81
#